data_AF-W2RHL5-F1
#
_entry.id   AF-W2RHL5-F1
#
_cell.length_a   1.000
_cell.length_b   1.000
_cell.length_c   1.000
_cell.angle_alpha   90.00
_cell.angle_beta   90.00
_cell.angle_gamma   90.00
#
_symmetry.space_group_name_H-M   'P 1'
#
loop_
_entity.id
_entity.type
_entity.pdbx_description
1 polymer ?
#
loop_
_entity_poly.entity_id
_entity_poly.type
_entity_poly.pdbx_seq_one_letter_code
_entity_poly.pdbx_strand_id
1 'polypeptide(L)'
;MVTIEEVLEDKLVKACEEGNVEVCQSSVVDLQSRYGVATEAVQELLGYAFSCAAAHNQIEIMKLLLYPSDKTNGNAMTLSEEVHECLLYGMCRWEKYFPRRKRFQCCFALRYLAYAAVICVEQNALQALEFLVQHQTPPMPSLLVDTDVVRCFRYALELGGDFNAPAPQAYRPMLMLLLYNYPTLLLPHVDGTYEVDASLVGATRKHIESLRSSLHYEYVTNPQLQK
;
A
#
# COMPACT_ATOMS: atom_id res chain seq x y z
N MET A 1 19.54 3.76 -21.95
CA MET A 1 18.48 3.25 -21.06
C MET A 1 19.12 2.18 -20.20
N VAL A 2 19.19 2.36 -18.88
CA VAL A 2 19.75 1.35 -17.98
C VAL A 2 18.79 0.16 -17.96
N THR A 3 19.29 -1.04 -18.24
CA THR A 3 18.52 -2.28 -18.16
C THR A 3 19.13 -3.10 -17.03
N ILE A 4 18.30 -3.44 -16.05
CA ILE A 4 18.74 -4.23 -14.88
C ILE A 4 18.77 -5.69 -15.30
N GLU A 5 19.80 -6.42 -14.86
CA GLU A 5 19.90 -7.86 -15.07
C GLU A 5 18.68 -8.59 -14.46
N GLU A 6 17.99 -9.40 -15.26
CA GLU A 6 16.79 -10.15 -14.82
C GLU A 6 17.06 -11.00 -13.57
N VAL A 7 18.25 -11.59 -13.47
CA VAL A 7 18.66 -12.40 -12.31
C VAL A 7 18.67 -11.57 -11.02
N LEU A 8 19.10 -10.31 -11.08
CA LEU A 8 19.13 -9.43 -9.91
C LEU A 8 17.72 -8.93 -9.55
N GLU A 9 16.91 -8.63 -10.57
CA GLU A 9 15.50 -8.28 -10.42
C GLU A 9 14.72 -9.40 -9.72
N ASP A 10 14.78 -10.62 -10.26
CA ASP A 10 14.09 -11.79 -9.71
C ASP A 10 14.55 -12.10 -8.28
N LYS A 11 15.86 -11.99 -8.02
CA LYS A 11 16.43 -12.19 -6.68
C LYS A 11 15.85 -11.21 -5.67
N LEU A 12 15.74 -9.92 -6.03
CA LEU A 12 15.17 -8.90 -5.16
C LEU A 12 13.68 -9.15 -4.92
N VAL A 13 12.91 -9.36 -5.98
CA VAL A 13 11.45 -9.56 -5.88
C VAL A 13 11.13 -10.80 -5.05
N LYS A 14 11.85 -11.90 -5.26
CA LYS A 14 11.67 -13.13 -4.50
C LYS A 14 12.04 -12.96 -3.02
N ALA A 15 13.09 -12.19 -2.71
CA ALA A 15 13.42 -11.87 -1.33
C ALA A 15 12.31 -11.07 -0.64
N CYS A 16 11.68 -10.13 -1.37
CA CYS A 16 10.53 -9.36 -0.89
C CYS A 16 9.27 -10.21 -0.71
N GLU A 17 9.07 -11.27 -1.50
CA GLU A 17 7.97 -12.23 -1.32
C GLU A 17 8.21 -13.13 -0.09
N GLU A 18 9.39 -13.73 -0.01
CA GLU A 18 9.76 -14.72 1.02
C GLU A 18 10.11 -14.10 2.38
N GLY A 19 10.28 -12.77 2.46
CA GLY A 19 10.65 -12.09 3.71
C GLY A 19 12.14 -12.20 4.05
N ASN A 20 12.99 -12.48 3.07
CA ASN A 20 14.43 -12.61 3.28
C ASN A 20 15.11 -11.23 3.32
N VAL A 21 15.18 -10.66 4.52
CA VAL A 21 15.72 -9.31 4.78
C VAL A 21 17.17 -9.17 4.31
N GLU A 22 18.02 -10.17 4.57
CA GLU A 22 19.45 -10.14 4.21
C GLU A 22 19.65 -10.15 2.69
N VAL A 23 18.90 -10.99 1.98
CA VAL A 23 18.96 -11.04 0.52
C VAL A 23 18.37 -9.77 -0.09
N CYS A 24 17.30 -9.22 0.48
CA CYS A 24 16.77 -7.93 0.05
C CYS A 24 17.81 -6.81 0.22
N GLN A 25 18.41 -6.68 1.40
CA GLN A 25 19.42 -5.67 1.68
C GLN A 25 20.62 -5.77 0.73
N SER A 26 21.20 -6.97 0.62
CA SER A 26 22.36 -7.19 -0.26
C SER A 26 22.04 -6.94 -1.73
N SER A 27 20.83 -7.29 -2.18
CA SER A 27 20.40 -7.05 -3.57
C SER A 27 20.19 -5.58 -3.86
N VAL A 28 19.64 -4.80 -2.91
CA VAL A 28 19.49 -3.35 -3.08
C VAL A 28 20.85 -2.65 -3.05
N VAL A 29 21.79 -3.09 -2.22
CA VAL A 29 23.15 -2.54 -2.23
C VAL A 29 23.86 -2.85 -3.55
N ASP A 30 23.72 -4.07 -4.07
CA ASP A 30 24.27 -4.44 -5.37
C ASP A 30 23.68 -3.54 -6.48
N LEU A 31 22.35 -3.34 -6.44
CA LEU A 31 21.63 -2.46 -7.35
C LEU A 31 22.12 -1.00 -7.29
N GLN A 32 22.30 -0.47 -6.08
CA GLN A 32 22.84 0.86 -5.82
C GLN A 32 24.25 1.03 -6.41
N SER A 33 25.13 0.07 -6.13
CA SER A 33 26.54 0.13 -6.55
C SER A 33 26.73 0.02 -8.06
N ARG A 34 25.92 -0.80 -8.74
CA ARG A 34 26.06 -1.06 -10.18
C ARG A 34 25.37 -0.01 -11.04
N TYR A 35 24.22 0.50 -10.61
CA TYR A 35 23.33 1.29 -11.47
C TYR A 35 23.00 2.68 -10.93
N GLY A 36 23.17 2.94 -9.62
CA GLY A 36 22.78 4.18 -8.96
C GLY A 36 21.27 4.31 -8.73
N VAL A 37 20.87 4.81 -7.56
CA VAL A 37 19.44 4.90 -7.15
C VAL A 37 18.65 5.90 -7.98
N ALA A 38 19.29 6.98 -8.42
CA ALA A 38 18.63 8.04 -9.19
C ALA A 38 18.14 7.60 -10.59
N THR A 39 18.47 6.40 -11.05
CA THR A 39 18.04 5.93 -12.37
C THR A 39 16.59 5.44 -12.34
N GLU A 40 15.79 5.82 -13.35
CA GLU A 40 14.37 5.45 -13.40
C GLU A 40 14.15 3.94 -13.29
N ALA A 41 14.99 3.13 -13.95
CA ALA A 41 14.89 1.67 -13.91
C ALA A 41 15.00 1.11 -12.47
N VAL A 42 15.93 1.67 -11.70
CA VAL A 42 16.15 1.30 -10.29
C VAL A 42 14.99 1.76 -9.43
N GLN A 43 14.53 3.00 -9.60
CA GLN A 43 13.41 3.54 -8.84
C GLN A 43 12.12 2.73 -9.05
N GLU A 44 11.81 2.39 -10.30
CA GLU A 44 10.63 1.58 -10.63
C GLU A 44 10.72 0.19 -10.02
N LEU A 45 11.90 -0.46 -10.08
CA LEU A 45 12.11 -1.76 -9.45
C LEU A 45 12.02 -1.69 -7.92
N LEU A 46 12.54 -0.63 -7.28
CA LEU A 46 12.42 -0.44 -5.83
C LEU A 46 10.96 -0.25 -5.43
N GLY A 47 10.21 0.57 -6.16
CA GLY A 47 8.77 0.72 -5.95
C GLY A 47 8.00 -0.59 -6.11
N TYR A 48 8.38 -1.40 -7.10
CA TYR A 48 7.78 -2.71 -7.33
C TYR A 48 8.11 -3.71 -6.21
N ALA A 49 9.39 -3.82 -5.84
CA ALA A 49 9.86 -4.67 -4.77
C ALA A 49 9.19 -4.31 -3.43
N PHE A 50 9.04 -3.02 -3.14
CA PHE A 50 8.30 -2.53 -1.97
C PHE A 50 6.82 -2.97 -2.01
N SER A 51 6.17 -2.86 -3.16
CA SER A 51 4.78 -3.32 -3.32
C SER A 51 4.64 -4.84 -3.17
N CYS A 52 5.64 -5.62 -3.58
CA CYS A 52 5.72 -7.07 -3.38
C CYS A 52 5.88 -7.43 -1.90
N ALA A 53 6.76 -6.73 -1.17
CA ALA A 53 6.89 -6.89 0.28
C ALA A 53 5.58 -6.57 1.01
N ALA A 54 4.90 -5.51 0.58
CA ALA A 54 3.61 -5.11 1.14
C ALA A 54 2.52 -6.17 0.89
N ALA A 55 2.48 -6.74 -0.31
CA ALA A 55 1.55 -7.82 -0.69
C ALA A 55 1.63 -9.04 0.24
N HIS A 56 2.83 -9.34 0.75
CA HIS A 56 3.12 -10.53 1.56
C HIS A 56 3.29 -10.23 3.06
N ASN A 57 2.88 -9.05 3.54
CA ASN A 57 3.06 -8.60 4.93
C ASN A 57 4.52 -8.64 5.42
N GLN A 58 5.51 -8.41 4.55
CA GLN A 58 6.92 -8.39 4.94
C GLN A 58 7.33 -7.05 5.55
N ILE A 59 6.82 -6.77 6.76
CA ILE A 59 6.96 -5.46 7.44
C ILE A 59 8.42 -5.09 7.67
N GLU A 60 9.28 -6.05 8.00
CA GLU A 60 10.69 -5.78 8.25
C GLU A 60 11.43 -5.35 6.98
N ILE A 61 11.05 -5.89 5.81
CA ILE A 61 11.57 -5.42 4.52
C ILE A 61 11.03 -4.03 4.21
N MET A 62 9.74 -3.78 4.44
CA MET A 62 9.15 -2.46 4.22
C MET A 62 9.85 -1.40 5.08
N LYS A 63 10.13 -1.69 6.36
CA LYS A 63 10.89 -0.83 7.27
C LYS A 63 12.32 -0.63 6.80
N LEU A 64 13.01 -1.69 6.38
CA LEU A 64 14.37 -1.61 5.86
C LEU A 64 14.47 -0.64 4.68
N LEU A 65 13.52 -0.72 3.75
CA LEU A 65 13.51 0.10 2.54
C LEU A 65 13.07 1.54 2.81
N LEU A 66 12.06 1.74 3.67
CA LEU A 66 11.56 3.08 4.01
C LEU A 66 12.44 3.82 5.00
N TYR A 67 13.11 3.12 5.91
CA TYR A 67 13.96 3.74 6.92
C TYR A 67 15.34 3.07 6.89
N PRO A 68 16.15 3.31 5.84
CA PRO A 68 17.55 2.92 5.81
C PRO A 68 18.25 3.39 7.10
N SER A 69 18.58 2.47 8.01
CA SER A 69 19.27 2.86 9.25
C SER A 69 20.77 2.96 9.04
N ASP A 70 21.39 4.03 9.51
CA ASP A 70 22.87 4.12 9.66
C ASP A 70 23.43 3.25 10.79
N LYS A 71 22.56 2.73 11.66
CA LYS A 71 22.96 2.11 12.93
C LYS A 71 23.08 0.60 12.84
N THR A 72 24.10 0.14 12.13
CA THR A 72 24.68 -1.18 12.39
C THR A 72 26.14 -0.99 12.77
N ASN A 73 26.44 -1.24 14.04
CA ASN A 73 27.79 -1.35 14.56
C ASN A 73 28.61 -2.31 13.68
N GLY A 74 29.54 -1.76 12.90
CA GLY A 74 30.62 -2.47 12.22
C GLY A 74 30.19 -3.50 11.16
N ASN A 75 30.23 -3.08 9.89
CA ASN A 75 30.29 -3.92 8.66
C ASN A 75 28.99 -4.20 7.88
N ALA A 76 27.81 -3.68 8.24
CA ALA A 76 26.66 -3.81 7.34
C ALA A 76 26.68 -2.72 6.24
N MET A 77 26.52 -3.13 4.99
CA MET A 77 26.41 -2.23 3.86
C MET A 77 25.17 -1.31 4.04
N THR A 78 25.41 -0.01 4.11
CA THR A 78 24.38 1.02 4.33
C THR A 78 23.59 1.27 3.06
N LEU A 79 22.26 1.28 3.19
CA LEU A 79 21.34 1.67 2.13
C LEU A 79 21.31 3.21 2.02
N SER A 80 21.37 3.75 0.80
CA SER A 80 21.27 5.19 0.56
C SER A 80 19.92 5.78 0.99
N GLU A 81 19.93 7.00 1.56
CA GLU A 81 18.74 7.80 1.84
C GLU A 81 17.91 8.09 0.57
N GLU A 82 18.55 8.05 -0.62
CA GLU A 82 17.85 8.19 -1.90
C GLU A 82 16.79 7.10 -2.13
N VAL A 83 16.93 5.93 -1.48
CA VAL A 83 15.90 4.87 -1.54
C VAL A 83 14.63 5.29 -0.81
N HIS A 84 14.79 5.93 0.36
CA HIS A 84 13.65 6.47 1.11
C HIS A 84 12.91 7.53 0.30
N GLU A 85 13.63 8.52 -0.25
CA GLU A 85 13.04 9.58 -1.05
C GLU A 85 12.34 9.04 -2.31
N CYS A 86 12.99 8.06 -2.98
CA CYS A 86 12.41 7.36 -4.11
C CYS A 86 11.07 6.72 -3.75
N LEU A 87 10.97 6.02 -2.63
CA LEU A 87 9.72 5.38 -2.22
C LEU A 87 8.64 6.40 -1.84
N LEU A 88 9.01 7.48 -1.14
CA LEU A 88 8.06 8.51 -0.72
C LEU A 88 7.40 9.26 -1.90
N TYR A 89 8.21 9.61 -2.91
CA TYR A 89 7.81 10.56 -3.96
C TYR A 89 7.81 9.97 -5.37
N GLY A 90 8.38 8.78 -5.55
CA GLY A 90 8.43 8.09 -6.83
C GLY A 90 7.04 7.70 -7.31
N MET A 91 6.87 7.75 -8.63
CA MET A 91 5.60 7.56 -9.32
C MET A 91 5.72 6.31 -10.18
N CYS A 92 4.69 5.47 -10.18
CA CYS A 92 4.62 4.28 -11.03
C CYS A 92 4.63 4.70 -12.50
N ARG A 93 5.49 4.14 -13.36
CA ARG A 93 5.51 4.53 -14.79
C ARG A 93 5.49 3.33 -15.71
N TRP A 94 6.12 2.23 -15.33
CA TRP A 94 6.37 1.12 -16.24
C TRP A 94 5.32 0.02 -16.06
N GLU A 95 4.62 -0.30 -17.15
CA GLU A 95 3.56 -1.33 -17.14
C GLU A 95 4.10 -2.73 -16.78
N LYS A 96 5.40 -2.97 -17.03
CA LYS A 96 6.13 -4.16 -16.59
C LYS A 96 5.96 -4.41 -15.09
N TYR A 97 6.17 -3.37 -14.29
CA TYR A 97 6.13 -3.43 -12.83
C TYR A 97 4.75 -3.05 -12.26
N PHE A 98 4.07 -2.14 -12.94
CA PHE A 98 2.82 -1.56 -12.49
C PHE A 98 1.73 -1.77 -13.56
N PRO A 99 1.24 -3.01 -13.72
CA PRO A 99 0.22 -3.33 -14.71
C PRO A 99 -1.04 -2.49 -14.49
N ARG A 100 -1.71 -2.12 -15.58
CA ARG A 100 -2.92 -1.30 -15.53
C ARG A 100 -4.02 -1.98 -14.72
N ARG A 101 -4.54 -1.25 -13.72
CA ARG A 101 -5.71 -1.68 -12.94
C ARG A 101 -6.89 -0.85 -13.37
N LYS A 102 -7.86 -1.47 -14.05
CA LYS A 102 -9.04 -0.77 -14.59
C LYS A 102 -9.77 0.08 -13.52
N ARG A 103 -9.75 -0.36 -12.26
CA ARG A 103 -10.37 0.35 -11.12
C ARG A 103 -9.60 1.60 -10.69
N PHE A 104 -8.30 1.63 -10.90
CA PHE A 104 -7.44 2.77 -10.61
C PHE A 104 -7.00 3.38 -11.94
N GLN A 105 -7.92 4.14 -12.57
CA GLN A 105 -7.61 4.87 -13.79
C GLN A 105 -6.32 5.68 -13.57
N CYS A 106 -5.32 5.42 -14.41
CA CYS A 106 -3.97 5.97 -14.30
C CYS A 106 -3.16 5.49 -13.08
N CYS A 107 -2.97 4.18 -12.90
CA CYS A 107 -1.93 3.64 -11.98
C CYS A 107 -0.57 4.31 -12.19
N PHE A 108 -0.26 4.76 -13.42
CA PHE A 108 0.95 5.50 -13.75
C PHE A 108 1.07 6.89 -13.10
N ALA A 109 0.02 7.34 -12.42
CA ALA A 109 0.02 8.57 -11.64
C ALA A 109 -0.08 8.29 -10.13
N LEU A 110 0.12 7.04 -9.70
CA LEU A 110 0.21 6.70 -8.28
C LEU A 110 1.65 6.78 -7.80
N ARG A 111 1.83 7.28 -6.58
CA ARG A 111 3.09 7.09 -5.84
C ARG A 111 3.31 5.61 -5.56
N TYR A 112 4.56 5.18 -5.42
CA TYR A 112 4.87 3.78 -5.08
C TYR A 112 4.16 3.33 -3.79
N LEU A 113 4.10 4.19 -2.76
CA LEU A 113 3.36 3.91 -1.53
C LEU A 113 1.85 3.74 -1.74
N ALA A 114 1.25 4.58 -2.60
CA ALA A 114 -0.17 4.49 -2.91
C ALA A 114 -0.48 3.19 -3.66
N TYR A 115 0.40 2.80 -4.59
CA TYR A 115 0.29 1.51 -5.28
C TYR A 115 0.41 0.35 -4.29
N ALA A 116 1.42 0.35 -3.43
CA ALA A 116 1.60 -0.67 -2.40
C ALA A 116 0.37 -0.81 -1.49
N ALA A 117 -0.22 0.30 -1.04
CA ALA A 117 -1.45 0.27 -0.25
C ALA A 117 -2.62 -0.39 -0.99
N VAL A 118 -2.77 -0.10 -2.29
CA VAL A 118 -3.77 -0.76 -3.14
C VAL A 118 -3.49 -2.27 -3.26
N ILE A 119 -2.22 -2.69 -3.39
CA ILE A 119 -1.85 -4.11 -3.40
C ILE A 119 -2.19 -4.77 -2.06
N CYS A 120 -1.94 -4.09 -0.93
CA CYS A 120 -2.32 -4.60 0.37
C CYS A 120 -3.81 -4.90 0.45
N VAL A 121 -4.65 -4.04 -0.13
CA VAL A 121 -6.09 -4.29 -0.23
C VAL A 121 -6.34 -5.56 -1.05
N GLU A 122 -5.79 -5.69 -2.25
CA GLU A 122 -6.04 -6.87 -3.09
C GLU A 122 -5.65 -8.20 -2.44
N GLN A 123 -4.48 -8.23 -1.82
CA GLN A 123 -3.93 -9.43 -1.20
C GLN A 123 -4.41 -9.63 0.24
N ASN A 124 -5.28 -8.75 0.73
CA ASN A 124 -5.73 -8.72 2.11
C ASN A 124 -4.57 -8.67 3.14
N ALA A 125 -3.52 -7.93 2.81
CA ALA A 125 -2.31 -7.77 3.62
C ALA A 125 -2.53 -6.71 4.71
N LEU A 126 -3.27 -7.09 5.76
CA LEU A 126 -3.71 -6.18 6.82
C LEU A 126 -2.56 -5.50 7.56
N GLN A 127 -1.50 -6.25 7.91
CA GLN A 127 -0.38 -5.74 8.70
C GLN A 127 0.44 -4.72 7.90
N ALA A 128 0.63 -4.98 6.60
CA ALA A 128 1.32 -4.05 5.71
C ALA A 128 0.51 -2.77 5.52
N LEU A 129 -0.81 -2.87 5.37
CA LEU A 129 -1.66 -1.69 5.30
C LEU A 129 -1.63 -0.89 6.61
N GLU A 130 -1.72 -1.56 7.77
CA GLU A 130 -1.61 -0.94 9.09
C GLU A 130 -0.33 -0.12 9.23
N PHE A 131 0.80 -0.68 8.80
CA PHE A 131 2.07 0.03 8.75
C PHE A 131 2.02 1.28 7.85
N LEU A 132 1.39 1.22 6.67
CA LEU A 132 1.30 2.34 5.74
C LEU A 132 0.37 3.48 6.21
N VAL A 133 -0.66 3.15 7.01
CA VAL A 133 -1.61 4.15 7.55
C VAL A 133 -1.24 4.65 8.94
N GLN A 134 -0.19 4.08 9.55
CA GLN A 134 0.24 4.45 10.89
C GLN A 134 0.65 5.93 10.94
N HIS A 135 0.14 6.64 11.96
CA HIS A 135 0.53 8.03 12.21
C HIS A 135 2.04 8.16 12.41
N GLN A 136 2.65 8.96 11.56
CA GLN A 136 4.06 9.32 11.66
C GLN A 136 4.24 10.40 12.73
N THR A 137 5.30 10.31 13.51
CA THR A 137 5.64 11.38 14.47
C THR A 137 6.17 12.61 13.72
N PRO A 138 5.60 13.82 13.95
CA PRO A 138 6.12 15.04 13.36
C PRO A 138 7.63 15.20 13.64
N PRO A 139 8.44 15.65 12.68
CA PRO A 139 8.06 16.32 11.43
C PRO A 139 7.84 15.41 10.22
N MET A 140 7.83 14.07 10.38
CA MET A 140 7.69 13.17 9.23
C MET A 140 6.29 13.28 8.60
N PRO A 141 6.19 13.40 7.25
CA PRO A 141 4.91 13.41 6.56
C PRO A 141 4.22 12.05 6.65
N SER A 142 2.89 12.04 6.58
CA SER A 142 2.12 10.80 6.41
C SER A 142 2.58 10.05 5.16
N LEU A 143 2.73 8.72 5.27
CA LEU A 143 3.15 7.88 4.14
C LEU A 143 2.11 7.92 3.01
N LEU A 144 0.82 7.87 3.39
CA LEU A 144 -0.32 8.00 2.47
C LEU A 144 -0.97 9.37 2.61
N VAL A 145 -1.34 9.97 1.47
CA VAL A 145 -2.18 11.18 1.45
C VAL A 145 -3.66 10.80 1.48
N ASP A 146 -4.54 11.73 1.85
CA ASP A 146 -5.97 11.47 2.01
C ASP A 146 -6.61 10.82 0.77
N THR A 147 -6.19 11.22 -0.44
CA THR A 147 -6.71 10.64 -1.69
C THR A 147 -6.31 9.18 -1.87
N ASP A 148 -5.13 8.77 -1.39
CA ASP A 148 -4.67 7.37 -1.42
C ASP A 148 -5.48 6.53 -0.45
N VAL A 149 -5.74 7.06 0.75
CA VAL A 149 -6.55 6.42 1.79
C VAL A 149 -7.99 6.23 1.30
N VAL A 150 -8.60 7.26 0.72
CA VAL A 150 -9.97 7.20 0.16
C VAL A 150 -10.07 6.13 -0.92
N ARG A 151 -9.06 6.03 -1.79
CA ARG A 151 -8.99 4.99 -2.83
C ARG A 151 -8.93 3.59 -2.22
N CYS A 152 -8.08 3.38 -1.22
CA CYS A 152 -7.97 2.08 -0.53
C CYS A 152 -9.29 1.69 0.16
N PHE A 153 -9.92 2.64 0.87
CA PHE A 153 -11.19 2.41 1.55
C PHE A 153 -12.31 2.04 0.57
N ARG A 154 -12.46 2.81 -0.52
CA ARG A 154 -13.48 2.52 -1.55
C ARG A 154 -13.28 1.14 -2.16
N TYR A 155 -12.04 0.77 -2.42
CA TYR A 155 -11.73 -0.52 -3.02
C TYR A 155 -12.00 -1.69 -2.05
N ALA A 156 -11.56 -1.58 -0.79
CA ALA A 156 -11.85 -2.57 0.24
C ALA A 156 -13.37 -2.72 0.46
N LEU A 157 -14.12 -1.62 0.37
CA LEU A 157 -15.57 -1.63 0.56
C LEU A 157 -16.28 -2.35 -0.58
N GLU A 158 -15.81 -2.16 -1.81
CA GLU A 158 -16.32 -2.87 -2.98
C GLU A 158 -16.06 -4.37 -2.86
N LEU A 159 -14.84 -4.78 -2.50
CA LEU A 159 -14.48 -6.20 -2.32
C LEU A 159 -15.25 -6.85 -1.16
N GLY A 160 -15.43 -6.14 -0.04
CA GLY A 160 -16.25 -6.61 1.08
C GLY A 160 -17.75 -6.65 0.80
N GLY A 161 -18.22 -5.89 -0.20
CA GLY A 161 -19.62 -5.86 -0.64
C GLY A 161 -19.95 -6.88 -1.74
N ASP A 162 -18.95 -7.47 -2.38
CA ASP A 162 -19.14 -8.49 -3.41
C ASP A 162 -19.30 -9.90 -2.80
N PHE A 163 -20.54 -10.31 -2.59
CA PHE A 163 -20.86 -11.62 -2.04
C PHE A 163 -20.47 -12.80 -2.93
N ASN A 164 -20.11 -12.56 -4.20
CA ASN A 164 -19.61 -13.60 -5.09
C ASN A 164 -18.08 -13.75 -5.02
N ALA A 165 -17.38 -12.81 -4.39
CA ALA A 165 -15.94 -12.90 -4.18
C ALA A 165 -15.60 -14.03 -3.19
N PRO A 166 -14.41 -14.63 -3.30
CA PRO A 166 -13.94 -15.56 -2.28
C PRO A 166 -13.70 -14.80 -0.97
N ALA A 167 -14.49 -15.11 0.06
CA ALA A 167 -14.39 -14.57 1.41
C ALA A 167 -14.49 -13.02 1.55
N PRO A 168 -15.60 -12.38 1.15
CA PRO A 168 -15.81 -10.93 1.29
C PRO A 168 -15.70 -10.43 2.74
N GLN A 169 -16.05 -11.28 3.71
CA GLN A 169 -15.92 -10.97 5.14
C GLN A 169 -14.46 -10.72 5.57
N ALA A 170 -13.48 -11.21 4.81
CA ALA A 170 -12.06 -11.05 5.11
C ALA A 170 -11.59 -9.58 5.04
N TYR A 171 -12.36 -8.71 4.35
CA TYR A 171 -12.09 -7.28 4.23
C TYR A 171 -12.62 -6.45 5.40
N ARG A 172 -13.45 -7.01 6.29
CA ARG A 172 -13.98 -6.26 7.45
C ARG A 172 -12.89 -5.71 8.38
N PRO A 173 -11.85 -6.47 8.79
CA PRO A 173 -10.76 -5.94 9.60
C PRO A 173 -10.06 -4.76 8.92
N MET A 174 -9.86 -4.83 7.61
CA MET A 174 -9.24 -3.77 6.82
C MET A 174 -10.09 -2.50 6.75
N LEU A 175 -11.39 -2.67 6.53
CA LEU A 175 -12.36 -1.57 6.57
C LEU A 175 -12.36 -0.92 7.95
N MET A 176 -12.36 -1.72 9.02
CA MET A 176 -12.33 -1.18 10.38
C MET A 176 -11.02 -0.46 10.71
N LEU A 177 -9.88 -0.98 10.27
CA LEU A 177 -8.58 -0.33 10.40
C LEU A 177 -8.59 1.06 9.73
N LEU A 178 -9.08 1.14 8.50
CA LEU A 178 -9.14 2.41 7.76
C LEU A 178 -10.10 3.40 8.42
N LEU A 179 -11.26 2.94 8.90
CA LEU A 179 -12.23 3.79 9.60
C LEU A 179 -11.72 4.31 10.94
N TYR A 180 -10.98 3.48 11.67
CA TYR A 180 -10.39 3.86 12.94
C TYR A 180 -9.39 5.01 12.77
N ASN A 181 -8.50 4.91 11.77
CA ASN A 181 -7.49 5.92 11.51
C ASN A 181 -8.06 7.14 10.76
N TYR A 182 -9.14 6.98 10.00
CA TYR A 182 -9.74 8.04 9.19
C TYR A 182 -11.27 8.03 9.28
N PRO A 183 -11.85 8.51 10.39
CA PRO A 183 -13.30 8.56 10.60
C PRO A 183 -14.07 9.32 9.51
N THR A 184 -13.41 10.30 8.88
CA THR A 184 -13.96 11.13 7.80
C THR A 184 -14.36 10.32 6.56
N LEU A 185 -13.86 9.09 6.41
CA LEU A 185 -14.22 8.20 5.29
C LEU A 185 -15.72 7.85 5.26
N LEU A 186 -16.41 7.88 6.41
CA LEU A 186 -17.87 7.64 6.47
C LEU A 186 -18.72 8.91 6.41
N LEU A 187 -18.16 10.09 6.68
CA LEU A 187 -18.95 11.34 6.79
C LEU A 187 -19.75 11.69 5.52
N PRO A 188 -19.19 11.59 4.29
CA PRO A 188 -19.97 11.85 3.07
C PRO A 188 -21.20 10.95 2.92
N HIS A 189 -21.20 9.79 3.56
CA HIS A 189 -22.32 8.84 3.54
C HIS A 189 -23.38 9.14 4.59
N VAL A 190 -22.99 9.79 5.69
CA VAL A 190 -23.92 10.22 6.76
C VAL A 190 -24.71 11.45 6.31
N ASP A 191 -24.04 12.40 5.66
CA ASP A 191 -24.65 13.67 5.25
C ASP A 191 -25.35 13.60 3.88
N GLY A 192 -25.41 12.41 3.27
CA GLY A 192 -26.08 12.18 1.99
C GLY A 192 -25.39 12.85 0.78
N THR A 193 -24.18 13.36 0.95
CA THR A 193 -23.40 14.06 -0.09
C THR A 193 -22.58 13.13 -0.97
N TYR A 194 -22.55 11.83 -0.65
CA TYR A 194 -21.83 10.84 -1.44
C TYR A 194 -22.50 10.60 -2.80
N GLU A 195 -21.84 11.03 -3.87
CA GLU A 195 -22.15 10.56 -5.22
C GLU A 195 -21.87 9.05 -5.29
N VAL A 196 -22.93 8.26 -5.26
CA VAL A 196 -22.85 6.82 -5.47
C VAL A 196 -22.37 6.58 -6.89
N ASP A 197 -21.27 5.84 -7.02
CA ASP A 197 -20.76 5.41 -8.32
C ASP A 197 -21.90 4.75 -9.12
N ALA A 198 -22.38 5.47 -10.14
CA ALA A 198 -23.57 5.10 -10.90
C ALA A 198 -23.41 3.76 -11.63
N SER A 199 -22.18 3.23 -11.67
CA SER A 199 -21.82 1.92 -12.21
C SER A 199 -22.33 0.73 -11.39
N LEU A 200 -22.64 0.90 -10.09
CA LEU A 200 -23.11 -0.18 -9.22
C LEU A 200 -24.63 -0.36 -9.35
N VAL A 201 -25.11 -1.48 -9.90
CA VAL A 201 -26.55 -1.74 -10.16
C VAL A 201 -27.07 -2.91 -9.33
N GLY A 202 -28.34 -2.87 -8.91
CA GLY A 202 -29.05 -4.04 -8.39
C GLY A 202 -28.61 -4.51 -6.99
N ALA A 203 -28.30 -5.81 -6.85
CA ALA A 203 -28.03 -6.46 -5.57
C ALA A 203 -26.73 -5.98 -4.91
N THR A 204 -25.66 -5.76 -5.69
CA THR A 204 -24.36 -5.26 -5.19
C THR A 204 -24.49 -3.93 -4.48
N ARG A 205 -25.35 -3.03 -5.00
CA ARG A 205 -25.65 -1.75 -4.34
C ARG A 205 -26.25 -1.95 -2.96
N LYS A 206 -27.26 -2.81 -2.84
CA LYS A 206 -27.92 -3.12 -1.54
C LYS A 206 -26.93 -3.73 -0.54
N HIS A 207 -26.00 -4.57 -1.01
CA HIS A 207 -24.97 -5.17 -0.17
C HIS A 207 -23.97 -4.14 0.35
N ILE A 208 -23.49 -3.23 -0.50
CA ILE A 208 -22.61 -2.14 -0.08
C ILE A 208 -23.33 -1.22 0.92
N GLU A 209 -24.60 -0.89 0.69
CA GLU A 209 -25.41 -0.11 1.64
C GLU A 209 -25.53 -0.83 2.99
N SER A 210 -25.84 -2.13 3.00
CA SER A 210 -25.91 -2.92 4.24
C SER A 210 -24.58 -2.99 4.97
N LEU A 211 -23.46 -3.16 4.25
CA LEU A 211 -22.12 -3.17 4.83
C LEU A 211 -21.79 -1.81 5.45
N ARG A 212 -22.11 -0.71 4.75
CA ARG A 212 -21.95 0.66 5.29
C ARG A 212 -22.76 0.86 6.56
N SER A 213 -24.01 0.41 6.62
CA SER A 213 -24.81 0.49 7.85
C SER A 213 -24.18 -0.29 9.00
N SER A 214 -23.61 -1.48 8.73
CA SER A 214 -22.89 -2.27 9.73
C SER A 214 -21.65 -1.54 10.25
N LEU A 215 -20.82 -1.02 9.35
CA LEU A 215 -19.62 -0.26 9.70
C LEU A 215 -19.96 1.02 10.47
N HIS A 216 -21.04 1.70 10.10
CA HIS A 216 -21.51 2.89 10.80
C HIS A 216 -21.99 2.56 12.22
N TYR A 217 -22.74 1.47 12.38
CA TYR A 217 -23.15 1.00 13.70
C TYR A 217 -21.92 0.70 14.58
N GLU A 218 -20.96 -0.05 14.05
CA GLU A 218 -19.70 -0.35 14.75
C GLU A 218 -18.93 0.93 15.10
N TYR A 219 -18.82 1.87 14.17
CA TYR A 219 -18.17 3.17 14.39
C TYR A 219 -18.84 3.97 15.52
N VAL A 220 -20.16 4.15 15.47
CA VAL A 220 -20.92 4.95 16.46
C VAL A 220 -20.88 4.29 17.84
N THR A 221 -20.93 2.96 17.88
CA THR A 221 -20.98 2.20 19.14
C THR A 221 -19.59 1.87 19.70
N ASN A 222 -18.51 2.19 19.00
CA ASN A 222 -17.15 1.92 19.48
C ASN A 222 -16.79 2.84 20.67
N PRO A 223 -16.66 2.30 21.89
CA PRO A 223 -16.42 3.10 23.09
C PRO A 223 -15.01 3.70 23.15
N GLN A 224 -14.08 3.26 22.30
CA GLN A 224 -12.72 3.82 22.23
C GLN A 224 -12.64 5.13 21.42
N LEU A 225 -13.62 5.39 20.55
CA LEU A 225 -13.71 6.62 19.74
C LEU A 225 -14.56 7.72 20.42
N GLN A 226 -15.22 7.40 21.54
CA GLN A 226 -16.04 8.34 22.33
C GLN A 226 -15.26 8.97 23.51
N LYS A 227 -13.93 8.81 23.53
CA LYS A 227 -13.02 9.39 24.53
C LYS A 227 -12.13 10.44 23.88
#